data_AF-F9X515-F1
#
_entry.id   AF-F9X515-F1
#
_cell.length_a   1.000
_cell.length_b   1.000
_cell.length_c   1.000
_cell.angle_alpha   90.00
_cell.angle_beta   90.00
_cell.angle_gamma   90.00
#
_symmetry.space_group_name_H-M   'P 1'
#
loop_
_entity.id
_entity.type
_entity.pdbx_description
1 polymer ?
#
loop_
_entity_poly.entity_id
_entity_poly.type
_entity_poly.pdbx_seq_one_letter_code
_entity_poly.pdbx_strand_id
1 'polypeptide(L)'
;MKGMNEADIARCRVLKANHLSCQVLASDNIVEPTSLDAFEADFQAIVELSKAVLQPSGNPTGVQSSSSSASSSGLLDVRCPLSVVAARCNRPHIRAQAIELLGRTPSPRR
;
A
#
# COMPACT_ATOMS: atom_id res chain seq x y z
N MET A 1 -4.48 -0.69 28.97
CA MET A 1 -3.98 -1.07 27.64
C MET A 1 -3.34 0.16 27.03
N LYS A 2 -2.07 0.10 26.62
CA LYS A 2 -1.42 1.21 25.90
C LYS A 2 -2.07 1.27 24.51
N GLY A 3 -2.79 2.35 24.22
CA GLY A 3 -3.47 2.51 22.92
C GLY A 3 -2.46 2.48 21.77
N MET A 4 -2.84 1.89 20.64
CA MET A 4 -2.05 1.96 19.41
C MET A 4 -1.90 3.43 19.01
N ASN A 5 -0.65 3.88 18.82
CA ASN A 5 -0.39 5.22 18.33
C ASN A 5 -0.53 5.27 16.80
N GLU A 6 -0.65 6.47 16.23
CA GLU A 6 -0.87 6.66 14.79
C GLU A 6 0.21 5.97 13.92
N ALA A 7 1.46 5.97 14.38
CA ALA A 7 2.56 5.27 13.72
C ALA A 7 2.36 3.75 13.66
N ASP A 8 1.77 3.16 14.70
CA ASP A 8 1.48 1.72 14.74
C ASP A 8 0.32 1.38 13.80
N ILE A 9 -0.69 2.25 13.73
CA ILE A 9 -1.81 2.14 12.77
C ILE A 9 -1.28 2.23 11.34
N ALA A 10 -0.39 3.19 11.04
CA ALA A 10 0.23 3.32 9.73
C ALA A 10 1.02 2.05 9.35
N ARG A 11 1.83 1.50 10.25
CA ARG A 11 2.54 0.23 10.03
C ARG A 11 1.57 -0.92 9.76
N CYS A 12 0.49 -1.03 10.54
CA CYS A 12 -0.54 -2.05 10.30
C CYS A 12 -1.18 -1.93 8.91
N ARG A 13 -1.43 -0.71 8.42
CA ARG A 13 -1.94 -0.48 7.05
C ARG A 13 -0.97 -0.97 5.99
N VAL A 14 0.32 -0.65 6.14
CA VAL A 14 1.37 -1.12 5.21
C VAL A 14 1.46 -2.65 5.19
N LEU A 15 1.46 -3.28 6.37
CA LEU A 15 1.49 -4.74 6.51
C LEU A 15 0.28 -5.38 5.84
N LYS A 16 -0.92 -4.83 6.06
CA LYS A 16 -2.16 -5.35 5.47
C LYS A 16 -2.16 -5.21 3.95
N ALA A 17 -1.70 -4.09 3.41
CA ALA A 17 -1.58 -3.90 1.96
C ALA A 17 -0.62 -4.92 1.32
N ASN A 18 0.53 -5.16 1.95
CA ASN A 18 1.49 -6.18 1.50
C ASN A 18 0.90 -7.60 1.56
N HIS A 19 0.19 -7.93 2.64
CA HIS A 19 -0.48 -9.22 2.76
C HIS A 19 -1.53 -9.46 1.66
N LEU A 20 -2.39 -8.46 1.38
CA LEU A 20 -3.39 -8.54 0.31
C LEU A 20 -2.71 -8.73 -1.06
N SER A 21 -1.62 -8.01 -1.31
CA SER A 21 -0.84 -8.18 -2.53
C SER A 21 -0.27 -9.59 -2.67
N CYS A 22 0.26 -10.17 -1.60
CA CYS A 22 0.74 -11.55 -1.60
C CYS A 22 -0.40 -12.54 -1.87
N GLN A 23 -1.59 -12.31 -1.31
CA GLN A 23 -2.76 -13.14 -1.53
C GLN A 23 -3.20 -13.14 -3.00
N VAL A 24 -3.25 -11.97 -3.63
CA VAL A 24 -3.54 -11.84 -5.07
C VAL A 24 -2.50 -12.61 -5.88
N LEU A 25 -1.19 -12.37 -5.65
CA LEU A 25 -0.12 -13.02 -6.40
C LEU A 25 -0.08 -14.55 -6.21
N ALA A 26 -0.36 -15.03 -5.00
CA ALA A 26 -0.42 -16.46 -4.72
C ALA A 26 -1.61 -17.11 -5.44
N SER A 27 -2.73 -16.40 -5.54
CA SER A 27 -3.94 -16.90 -6.20
C SER A 27 -3.86 -16.79 -7.73
N ASP A 28 -3.10 -15.84 -8.29
CA ASP A 28 -2.91 -15.65 -9.74
C ASP A 28 -2.35 -16.90 -10.46
N ASN A 29 -1.64 -17.78 -9.75
CA ASN A 29 -1.16 -19.06 -10.30
C ASN A 29 -2.26 -20.11 -10.50
N ILE A 30 -3.45 -19.88 -9.93
CA ILE A 30 -4.53 -20.87 -9.86
C ILE A 30 -5.74 -20.46 -10.70
N VAL A 31 -5.89 -19.17 -11.04
CA VAL A 31 -7.17 -18.67 -11.55
C VAL A 31 -7.05 -17.97 -12.91
N GLU A 32 -7.93 -18.36 -13.83
CA GLU A 32 -8.11 -17.81 -15.19
C GLU A 32 -8.23 -16.28 -15.21
N PRO A 33 -7.79 -15.59 -16.27
CA PRO A 33 -7.76 -14.12 -16.34
C PRO A 33 -9.11 -13.41 -16.05
N THR A 34 -10.23 -14.10 -16.20
CA THR A 34 -11.59 -13.64 -15.87
C THR A 34 -11.86 -13.52 -14.37
N SER A 35 -11.05 -14.12 -13.50
CA SER A 35 -11.23 -14.06 -12.05
C SER A 35 -10.53 -12.88 -11.38
N LEU A 36 -9.83 -12.03 -12.14
CA LEU A 36 -9.18 -10.85 -11.57
C LEU A 36 -10.22 -9.85 -11.02
N ASP A 37 -11.47 -9.90 -11.50
CA ASP A 37 -12.60 -9.21 -10.88
C ASP A 37 -12.89 -9.71 -9.46
N ALA A 38 -12.57 -10.96 -9.13
CA ALA A 38 -12.75 -11.49 -7.77
C ALA A 38 -11.87 -10.79 -6.73
N PHE A 39 -10.74 -10.22 -7.17
CA PHE A 39 -9.82 -9.44 -6.33
C PHE A 39 -10.10 -7.93 -6.38
N GLU A 40 -11.19 -7.48 -7.01
CA GLU A 40 -11.53 -6.05 -7.09
C GLU A 40 -11.57 -5.39 -5.71
N ALA A 41 -12.19 -6.06 -4.73
CA ALA A 41 -12.26 -5.58 -3.35
C ALA A 41 -10.86 -5.47 -2.69
N ASP A 42 -9.98 -6.44 -2.94
CA ASP A 42 -8.62 -6.43 -2.40
C ASP A 42 -7.77 -5.33 -3.04
N PHE A 43 -7.92 -5.12 -4.35
CA PHE A 43 -7.26 -4.01 -5.05
C PHE A 43 -7.71 -2.66 -4.51
N GLN A 44 -9.02 -2.48 -4.29
CA GLN A 44 -9.55 -1.25 -3.71
C GLN A 44 -9.02 -1.05 -2.28
N ALA A 45 -8.98 -2.10 -1.46
CA ALA A 45 -8.46 -2.04 -0.11
C ALA A 45 -6.97 -1.66 -0.08
N ILE A 46 -6.15 -2.20 -0.99
CA ILE A 46 -4.74 -1.81 -1.11
C ILE A 46 -4.60 -0.31 -1.39
N VAL A 47 -5.39 0.21 -2.33
CA VAL A 47 -5.36 1.63 -2.71
C VAL A 47 -5.76 2.52 -1.52
N GLU A 48 -6.85 2.19 -0.82
CA GLU A 48 -7.32 2.97 0.34
C GLU A 48 -6.32 2.93 1.51
N LEU A 49 -5.75 1.76 1.82
CA LEU A 49 -4.70 1.65 2.83
C LEU A 49 -3.47 2.48 2.47
N SER A 50 -3.10 2.50 1.19
CA SER A 50 -1.96 3.27 0.69
C SER A 50 -2.21 4.78 0.74
N LYS A 51 -3.42 5.25 0.37
CA LYS A 51 -3.83 6.65 0.55
C LYS A 51 -3.72 7.08 2.00
N ALA A 52 -4.22 6.26 2.92
CA ALA A 52 -4.21 6.56 4.35
C ALA A 52 -2.81 6.54 4.99
N VAL A 53 -1.81 5.95 4.32
CA VAL A 53 -0.39 6.02 4.71
C VAL A 53 0.28 7.27 4.12
N LEU A 54 -0.06 7.63 2.88
CA LEU A 54 0.55 8.74 2.14
C LEU A 54 -0.09 10.11 2.45
N GLN A 55 -1.32 10.13 2.96
CA GLN A 55 -2.02 11.32 3.42
C GLN A 55 -2.35 11.16 4.90
N PRO A 56 -1.36 11.27 5.82
CA PRO A 56 -1.67 11.38 7.23
C PRO A 56 -2.55 12.61 7.42
N SER A 57 -3.75 12.39 7.98
CA SER A 57 -4.76 13.42 8.23
C SER A 57 -4.10 14.60 8.93
N GLY A 58 -4.15 15.77 8.30
CA GLY A 58 -3.38 16.94 8.70
C GLY A 58 -3.59 17.33 10.16
N ASN A 59 -2.54 17.17 10.95
CA ASN A 59 -2.19 18.12 11.99
C ASN A 59 -0.79 18.64 11.63
N PRO A 60 -0.64 19.89 11.14
CA PRO A 60 0.68 20.50 10.92
C PRO A 60 1.36 20.92 12.25
N THR A 61 0.87 20.46 13.40
CA THR A 61 1.43 20.77 14.71
C THR A 61 2.63 19.86 15.00
N GLY A 62 3.78 20.30 14.51
CA GLY A 62 5.04 20.25 15.26
C GLY A 62 5.36 18.92 15.94
N VAL A 63 5.62 17.88 15.17
CA VAL A 63 6.60 16.88 15.59
C VAL A 63 7.57 16.69 14.44
N GLN A 64 8.74 17.30 14.59
CA GLN A 64 9.97 16.82 13.97
C GLN A 64 10.18 15.37 14.47
N SER A 65 9.48 14.41 13.89
CA SER A 65 9.84 13.01 14.04
C SER A 65 10.98 12.79 13.08
N SER A 66 12.16 13.17 13.57
CA SER A 66 13.47 12.63 13.25
C SER A 66 13.45 11.68 12.08
N SER A 67 14.17 12.09 11.04
CA SER A 67 14.93 11.28 10.09
C SER A 67 15.69 10.14 10.78
N SER A 68 14.93 9.22 11.38
CA SER A 68 15.39 7.93 11.83
C SER A 68 15.46 7.09 10.58
N SER A 69 16.60 7.23 9.93
CA SER A 69 17.36 6.22 9.21
C SER A 69 17.28 4.85 9.92
N ALA A 70 16.10 4.25 9.95
CA ALA A 70 15.88 2.86 10.26
C ALA A 70 16.19 2.08 8.99
N SER A 71 17.45 1.68 8.86
CA SER A 71 17.95 0.52 8.14
C SER A 71 17.14 0.09 6.90
N SER A 72 17.57 0.57 5.74
CA SER A 72 17.09 0.27 4.38
C SER A 72 17.32 -1.19 3.91
N SER A 73 16.99 -2.18 4.73
CA SER A 73 17.02 -3.59 4.33
C SER A 73 15.87 -4.33 5.00
N GLY A 74 14.65 -4.18 4.46
CA GLY A 74 13.49 -4.97 4.87
C GLY A 74 12.22 -4.20 5.27
N LEU A 75 12.20 -2.86 5.20
CA LEU A 75 10.98 -2.09 5.46
C LEU A 75 9.96 -2.30 4.34
N LEU A 76 8.92 -3.08 4.66
CA LEU A 76 7.72 -3.17 3.83
C LEU A 76 7.17 -1.76 3.62
N ASP A 77 6.84 -1.44 2.37
CA ASP A 77 6.28 -0.16 1.93
C ASP A 77 5.06 -0.42 1.03
N VAL A 78 4.30 0.62 0.72
CA VAL A 78 3.10 0.57 -0.13
C VAL A 78 3.41 0.52 -1.62
N ARG A 79 4.66 0.73 -2.04
CA ARG A 79 5.06 0.67 -3.47
C ARG A 79 4.82 -0.68 -4.12
N CYS A 80 5.25 -1.77 -3.49
CA CYS A 80 5.05 -3.12 -4.00
C CYS A 80 3.57 -3.45 -4.20
N PRO A 81 2.70 -3.31 -3.18
CA PRO A 81 1.28 -3.62 -3.34
C PRO A 81 0.60 -2.70 -4.36
N LEU A 82 0.95 -1.41 -4.43
CA LEU A 82 0.45 -0.51 -5.48
C LEU A 82 0.88 -0.93 -6.89
N SER A 83 2.11 -1.43 -7.05
CA SER A 83 2.61 -1.94 -8.34
C SER A 83 1.84 -3.18 -8.79
N VAL A 84 1.46 -4.05 -7.86
CA VAL A 84 0.62 -5.22 -8.14
C VAL A 84 -0.77 -4.79 -8.60
N VAL A 85 -1.40 -3.84 -7.91
CA VAL A 85 -2.69 -3.27 -8.36
C VAL A 85 -2.55 -2.68 -9.77
N ALA A 86 -1.50 -1.88 -10.02
CA ALA A 86 -1.27 -1.26 -11.32
C ALA A 86 -1.09 -2.28 -12.46
N ALA A 87 -0.46 -3.43 -12.17
CA ALA A 87 -0.19 -4.46 -13.16
C ALA A 87 -1.37 -5.44 -13.37
N ARG A 88 -2.13 -5.76 -12.32
CA ARG A 88 -3.10 -6.87 -12.32
C ARG A 88 -4.56 -6.44 -12.28
N CYS A 89 -4.85 -5.20 -11.86
CA CYS A 89 -6.24 -4.75 -11.78
C CYS A 89 -6.82 -4.45 -13.17
N ASN A 90 -7.92 -5.10 -13.52
CA ASN A 90 -8.64 -4.88 -14.78
C ASN A 90 -9.55 -3.64 -14.74
N ARG A 91 -9.80 -3.07 -13.55
CA ARG A 91 -10.64 -1.89 -13.37
C ARG A 91 -9.83 -0.61 -13.60
N PRO A 92 -10.17 0.19 -14.63
CA PRO A 92 -9.33 1.32 -15.05
C PRO A 92 -9.25 2.42 -13.99
N HIS A 93 -10.32 2.64 -13.23
CA HIS A 93 -10.37 3.66 -12.18
C HIS A 93 -9.48 3.29 -10.98
N ILE A 94 -9.50 2.04 -10.52
CA ILE A 94 -8.63 1.55 -9.42
C ILE A 94 -7.17 1.59 -9.87
N ARG A 95 -6.90 1.13 -11.10
CA ARG A 95 -5.56 1.13 -11.69
C ARG A 95 -4.98 2.54 -11.80
N ALA A 96 -5.79 3.52 -12.24
CA ALA A 96 -5.37 4.92 -12.32
C ALA A 96 -5.02 5.49 -10.94
N GLN A 97 -5.82 5.20 -9.91
CA GLN A 97 -5.51 5.63 -8.54
C GLN A 97 -4.20 5.01 -8.02
N ALA A 98 -3.95 3.73 -8.31
CA ALA A 98 -2.69 3.10 -7.91
C ALA A 98 -1.47 3.74 -8.59
N ILE A 99 -1.56 4.06 -9.88
CA ILE A 99 -0.50 4.75 -10.64
C ILE A 99 -0.25 6.15 -10.07
N GLU A 100 -1.32 6.89 -9.75
CA GLU A 100 -1.18 8.21 -9.13
C GLU A 100 -0.43 8.14 -7.79
N LEU A 101 -0.77 7.17 -6.94
CA LEU A 101 -0.12 6.99 -5.65
C LEU A 101 1.34 6.54 -5.80
N LEU A 102 1.66 5.70 -6.79
CA LEU A 102 3.05 5.36 -7.12
C LEU A 102 3.88 6.58 -7.50
N GLY A 103 3.28 7.55 -8.20
CA GLY A 103 3.92 8.84 -8.50
C GLY A 103 4.21 9.69 -7.28
N ARG A 104 3.45 9.51 -6.18
CA ARG A 104 3.64 10.21 -4.90
C ARG A 104 4.61 9.50 -3.95
N THR A 105 4.83 8.20 -4.13
CA THR A 105 5.81 7.46 -3.34
C THR A 105 7.24 7.82 -3.78
N PRO A 106 8.15 8.21 -2.88
CA PRO A 106 9.55 8.44 -3.24
C PRO A 106 10.14 7.12 -3.77
N SER A 107 10.86 7.18 -4.89
CA SER A 107 11.64 6.03 -5.35
C SER A 107 12.81 5.80 -4.38
N PRO A 108 13.13 4.54 -4.04
CA PRO A 108 14.40 4.28 -3.37
C PRO A 108 15.49 4.72 -4.34
N ARG A 109 16.23 5.79 -3.98
CA ARG A 109 17.42 6.20 -4.72
C ARG A 109 18.35 4.98 -4.74
N ARG A 110 18.59 4.44 -5.93
CA ARG A 110 19.60 3.42 -6.20
C ARG A 110 20.99 3.95 -5.91
#